data_AF-A0A2E9MVI8-F1
#
_entry.id   AF-A0A2E9MVI8-F1
#
_cell.length_a   1.000
_cell.length_b   1.000
_cell.length_c   1.000
_cell.angle_alpha   90.00
_cell.angle_beta   90.00
_cell.angle_gamma   90.00
#
_symmetry.space_group_name_H-M   'P 1'
#
loop_
_entity.id
_entity.type
_entity.pdbx_description
1 polymer ?
#
loop_
_entity_poly.entity_id
_entity_poly.type
_entity_poly.pdbx_seq_one_letter_code
_entity_poly.pdbx_strand_id
1 'polypeptide(L)'
;MCQHVENTASLVVFISSLLSTVVCSVAAHSDSVETLSCNKIDDEFILGPHLAVVHDGQLVRLFHHGGLGVNQVTPATRDTIFTLSSINKAFAGTLTAKLVA
;
A
#
# COMPACT_ATOMS: atom_id res chain seq x y z
N MET A 1 52.60 20.00 8.40
CA MET A 1 51.26 20.12 7.75
C MET A 1 50.84 18.77 7.17
N CYS A 2 50.69 17.72 7.98
CA CYS A 2 50.24 16.39 7.51
C CYS A 2 49.38 15.67 8.57
N GLN A 3 48.60 16.39 9.37
CA GLN A 3 47.75 15.81 10.43
C GLN A 3 46.27 16.21 10.29
N HIS A 4 45.97 17.11 9.36
CA HIS A 4 44.62 17.65 9.15
C HIS A 4 43.79 16.87 8.12
N VAL A 5 44.43 15.94 7.38
CA VAL A 5 43.82 15.18 6.26
C VAL A 5 43.31 13.80 6.70
N GLU A 6 43.86 13.20 7.77
CA GLU A 6 43.41 11.90 8.28
C GLU A 6 42.05 12.01 9.02
N ASN A 7 41.78 13.14 9.68
CA ASN A 7 40.53 13.34 10.43
C ASN A 7 39.32 13.55 9.50
N THR A 8 39.52 14.12 8.31
CA THR A 8 38.45 14.32 7.32
C THR A 8 38.01 13.03 6.65
N ALA A 9 38.93 12.09 6.44
CA ALA A 9 38.61 10.79 5.83
C ALA A 9 37.76 9.92 6.78
N SER A 10 38.07 9.93 8.08
CA SER A 10 37.32 9.18 9.09
C SER A 10 35.88 9.69 9.24
N LEU A 11 35.70 11.02 9.26
CA LEU A 11 34.37 11.64 9.35
C LEU A 11 33.47 11.29 8.15
N VAL A 12 34.02 11.27 6.93
CA VAL A 12 33.27 10.94 5.71
C VAL A 12 32.81 9.49 5.71
N VAL A 13 33.66 8.55 6.18
CA VAL A 13 33.30 7.13 6.29
C VAL A 13 32.21 6.93 7.35
N PHE A 14 32.28 7.63 8.49
CA PHE A 14 31.24 7.58 9.52
C PHE A 14 29.91 8.13 9.03
N ILE A 15 29.92 9.28 8.33
CA ILE A 15 28.70 9.88 7.77
C ILE A 15 28.10 8.99 6.68
N SER A 16 28.92 8.38 5.83
CA SER A 16 28.49 7.41 4.80
C SER A 16 27.85 6.16 5.41
N SER A 17 28.45 5.62 6.47
CA SER A 17 27.91 4.45 7.19
C SER A 17 26.57 4.76 7.87
N LEU A 18 26.48 5.92 8.53
CA LEU A 18 25.27 6.35 9.21
C LEU A 18 24.12 6.58 8.22
N LEU A 19 24.42 7.18 7.06
CA LEU A 19 23.45 7.41 6.00
C LEU A 19 22.94 6.09 5.39
N SER A 20 23.81 5.08 5.24
CA SER A 20 23.41 3.76 4.74
C SER A 20 22.49 3.01 5.71
N THR A 21 22.70 3.13 7.02
CA THR A 21 21.84 2.49 8.02
C THR A 21 20.44 3.10 8.09
N VAL A 22 20.32 4.43 7.92
CA VAL A 22 19.02 5.13 7.95
C VAL A 22 18.16 4.76 6.74
N VAL A 23 18.76 4.58 5.56
CA VAL A 23 18.03 4.23 4.33
C VAL A 23 17.43 2.81 4.40
N CYS A 24 18.09 1.87 5.10
CA CYS A 24 17.60 0.50 5.19
C CYS A 24 16.38 0.33 6.11
N SER A 25 16.25 1.16 7.16
CA SER A 25 15.14 1.05 8.12
C SER A 25 13.78 1.49 7.55
N VAL A 26 13.77 2.36 6.54
CA VAL A 26 12.51 2.85 5.92
C VAL A 26 11.92 1.80 4.96
N ALA A 27 12.74 0.92 4.39
CA ALA A 27 12.29 -0.10 3.45
C ALA A 27 11.65 -1.34 4.10
N ALA A 28 11.83 -1.54 5.42
CA ALA A 28 11.45 -2.77 6.10
C ALA A 28 10.11 -2.71 6.85
N HIS A 29 9.34 -1.62 6.74
CA HIS A 29 8.02 -1.52 7.37
C HIS A 29 6.95 -2.16 6.47
N SER A 30 6.94 -3.50 6.39
CA SER A 30 5.79 -4.21 5.83
C SER A 30 4.70 -4.29 6.89
N ASP A 31 3.59 -3.62 6.64
CA ASP A 31 2.46 -3.58 7.54
C ASP A 31 1.64 -4.89 7.49
N SER A 32 1.21 -5.38 8.65
CA SER A 32 0.48 -6.64 8.83
C SER A 32 -0.76 -6.81 7.91
N VAL A 33 -1.44 -5.72 7.54
CA VAL A 33 -2.61 -5.78 6.64
C VAL A 33 -2.21 -6.24 5.25
N GLU A 34 -1.07 -5.77 4.74
CA GLU A 34 -0.60 -6.12 3.40
C GLU A 34 -0.25 -7.61 3.33
N THR A 35 0.46 -8.11 4.34
CA THR A 35 0.87 -9.51 4.42
C THR A 35 -0.31 -10.45 4.56
N LEU A 36 -1.36 -10.06 5.32
CA LEU A 36 -2.57 -10.87 5.47
C LEU A 36 -3.39 -10.90 4.18
N SER A 37 -3.47 -9.75 3.49
CA SER A 37 -4.16 -9.67 2.20
C SER A 37 -3.45 -10.51 1.14
N CYS A 38 -2.13 -10.35 0.94
CA CYS A 38 -1.39 -11.11 -0.06
C CYS A 38 -1.48 -12.62 0.16
N ASN A 39 -1.24 -13.10 1.40
CA ASN A 39 -1.30 -14.53 1.69
C ASN A 39 -2.68 -15.13 1.40
N LYS A 40 -3.77 -14.38 1.69
CA LYS A 40 -5.12 -14.86 1.46
C LYS A 40 -5.52 -14.84 -0.02
N ILE A 41 -4.99 -13.88 -0.79
CA ILE A 41 -5.26 -13.73 -2.24
C ILE A 41 -4.48 -14.77 -3.06
N ASP A 42 -3.32 -15.20 -2.59
CA ASP A 42 -2.58 -16.28 -3.24
C ASP A 42 -3.25 -17.65 -2.95
N ASP A 43 -3.84 -17.82 -1.77
CA ASP A 43 -4.53 -19.06 -1.36
C ASP A 43 -5.95 -19.21 -1.98
N GLU A 44 -6.69 -18.11 -2.12
CA GLU A 44 -7.98 -18.06 -2.80
C GLU A 44 -7.79 -17.31 -4.12
N PHE A 45 -7.97 -17.99 -5.25
CA PHE A 45 -7.83 -17.41 -6.59
C PHE A 45 -8.79 -16.21 -6.81
N ILE A 46 -8.41 -15.04 -6.31
CA ILE A 46 -9.20 -13.80 -6.36
C ILE A 46 -8.53 -12.90 -7.40
N LEU A 47 -9.27 -12.62 -8.46
CA LEU A 47 -8.81 -11.77 -9.56
C LEU A 47 -8.97 -10.29 -9.19
N GLY A 48 -7.87 -9.54 -9.27
CA GLY A 48 -7.89 -8.08 -9.15
C GLY A 48 -8.47 -7.50 -7.86
N PRO A 49 -8.26 -8.08 -6.66
CA PRO A 49 -8.85 -7.54 -5.43
C PRO A 49 -8.32 -6.15 -5.13
N HIS A 50 -9.23 -5.26 -4.72
CA HIS A 50 -8.93 -3.93 -4.21
C HIS A 50 -9.40 -3.81 -2.76
N LEU A 51 -8.55 -3.29 -1.89
CA LEU A 51 -8.84 -3.04 -0.49
C LEU A 51 -8.47 -1.61 -0.11
N ALA A 52 -9.38 -0.92 0.54
CA ALA A 52 -9.13 0.37 1.17
C ALA A 52 -9.41 0.25 2.67
N VAL A 53 -8.48 0.73 3.50
CA VAL A 53 -8.67 0.87 4.95
C VAL A 53 -8.77 2.34 5.26
N VAL A 54 -9.87 2.73 5.90
CA VAL A 54 -10.16 4.11 6.31
C VAL A 54 -10.31 4.14 7.82
N HIS A 55 -9.59 5.03 8.49
CA HIS A 55 -9.64 5.24 9.93
C HIS A 55 -9.77 6.74 10.21
N ASP A 56 -10.69 7.13 11.09
CA ASP A 56 -10.98 8.55 11.41
C ASP A 56 -11.18 9.44 10.17
N GLY A 57 -11.88 8.91 9.17
CA GLY A 57 -12.14 9.61 7.90
C GLY A 57 -10.92 9.75 6.98
N GLN A 58 -9.76 9.23 7.36
CA GLN A 58 -8.54 9.26 6.57
C GLN A 58 -8.29 7.90 5.90
N LEU A 59 -7.93 7.93 4.62
CA LEU A 59 -7.45 6.75 3.92
C LEU A 59 -6.08 6.40 4.48
N VAL A 60 -6.03 5.38 5.34
CA VAL A 60 -4.77 4.92 5.92
C VAL A 60 -4.06 3.97 4.98
N ARG A 61 -4.79 3.17 4.17
CA ARG A 61 -4.20 2.21 3.24
C ARG A 61 -5.06 1.98 2.00
N LEU A 62 -4.38 1.76 0.87
CA LEU A 62 -4.96 1.31 -0.38
C LEU A 62 -4.09 0.20 -0.96
N PHE A 63 -4.69 -0.93 -1.23
CA PHE A 63 -4.03 -2.12 -1.76
C PHE A 63 -4.79 -2.65 -2.97
N HIS A 64 -4.04 -3.11 -3.96
CA HIS A 64 -4.57 -3.83 -5.12
C HIS A 64 -3.56 -4.91 -5.53
N HIS A 65 -4.06 -6.06 -5.98
CA HIS A 65 -3.21 -7.16 -6.42
C HIS A 65 -3.79 -7.83 -7.67
N GLY A 66 -2.94 -8.46 -8.48
CA GLY A 66 -3.37 -9.27 -9.61
C GLY A 66 -3.94 -8.51 -10.81
N GLY A 67 -4.56 -9.28 -11.71
CA GLY A 67 -5.13 -8.80 -12.97
C GLY A 67 -6.63 -9.04 -13.07
N LEU A 68 -7.25 -8.47 -14.11
CA LEU A 68 -8.71 -8.52 -14.31
C LEU A 68 -9.23 -9.83 -14.90
N GLY A 69 -8.35 -10.77 -15.22
CA GLY A 69 -8.74 -12.06 -15.81
C GLY A 69 -7.67 -13.12 -15.62
N VAL A 70 -8.10 -14.39 -15.63
CA VAL A 70 -7.25 -15.60 -15.46
C VAL A 70 -6.07 -15.63 -16.44
N ASN A 71 -6.28 -15.11 -17.66
CA ASN A 71 -5.32 -15.11 -18.76
C ASN A 71 -5.06 -13.70 -19.33
N GLN A 72 -5.49 -12.65 -18.62
CA GLN A 72 -5.35 -11.28 -19.10
C GLN A 72 -4.22 -10.59 -18.34
N VAL A 73 -3.29 -10.00 -19.09
CA VAL A 73 -2.16 -9.23 -18.54
C VAL A 73 -2.61 -7.86 -18.01
N THR A 74 -3.89 -7.49 -18.19
CA THR A 74 -4.40 -6.18 -17.75
C THR A 74 -4.38 -6.10 -16.22
N PRO A 75 -3.51 -5.26 -15.64
CA PRO A 75 -3.44 -5.12 -14.20
C PRO A 75 -4.71 -4.44 -13.70
N ALA A 76 -5.18 -4.84 -12.53
CA ALA A 76 -6.13 -4.04 -11.80
C ALA A 76 -5.40 -2.79 -11.28
N THR A 77 -5.97 -1.61 -11.50
CA THR A 77 -5.37 -0.31 -11.13
C THR A 77 -6.33 0.43 -10.22
N ARG A 78 -5.88 1.42 -9.44
CA ARG A 78 -6.75 2.20 -8.55
C ARG A 78 -8.05 2.71 -9.21
N ASP A 79 -8.05 2.97 -10.51
CA ASP A 79 -9.17 3.52 -11.27
C ASP A 79 -10.05 2.44 -11.94
N THR A 80 -9.75 1.15 -11.74
CA THR A 80 -10.57 0.05 -12.22
C THR A 80 -11.96 0.09 -11.57
N ILE A 81 -13.00 0.00 -12.41
CA ILE A 81 -14.39 -0.01 -11.98
C ILE A 81 -14.89 -1.45 -11.89
N PHE A 82 -15.51 -1.78 -10.75
CA PHE A 82 -16.11 -3.11 -10.50
C PHE A 82 -17.63 -3.02 -10.41
N THR A 83 -18.31 -4.08 -10.78
CA THR A 83 -19.75 -4.23 -10.54
C THR A 83 -19.99 -4.55 -9.06
N LEU A 84 -20.65 -3.64 -8.35
CA LEU A 84 -20.82 -3.71 -6.90
C LEU A 84 -21.91 -4.69 -6.43
N SER A 85 -22.72 -5.22 -7.34
CA SER A 85 -23.80 -6.19 -7.02
C SER A 85 -24.67 -5.72 -5.83
N SER A 86 -24.79 -6.53 -4.76
CA SER A 86 -25.62 -6.19 -3.60
C SER A 86 -25.12 -5.00 -2.78
N ILE A 87 -23.87 -4.56 -2.94
CA ILE A 87 -23.36 -3.35 -2.27
C ILE A 87 -24.16 -2.11 -2.75
N ASN A 88 -24.72 -2.13 -3.96
CA ASN A 88 -25.62 -1.07 -4.46
C ASN A 88 -26.82 -0.80 -3.54
N LYS A 89 -27.23 -1.77 -2.69
CA LYS A 89 -28.34 -1.58 -1.73
C LYS A 89 -28.00 -0.52 -0.67
N ALA A 90 -26.76 -0.41 -0.24
CA ALA A 90 -26.34 0.61 0.73
C ALA A 90 -26.50 2.02 0.15
N PHE A 91 -26.16 2.21 -1.13
CA PHE A 91 -26.37 3.47 -1.84
C PHE A 91 -27.86 3.79 -1.96
N ALA A 92 -28.67 2.84 -2.41
CA ALA A 92 -30.12 3.02 -2.53
C ALA A 92 -30.77 3.37 -1.17
N GLY A 93 -30.45 2.62 -0.11
CA GLY A 93 -30.95 2.89 1.24
C GLY A 93 -30.54 4.26 1.78
N THR A 94 -29.29 4.67 1.55
CA THR A 94 -28.80 6.00 1.96
C THR A 94 -29.57 7.12 1.23
N LEU A 95 -29.81 6.98 -0.07
CA LEU A 95 -30.58 7.96 -0.85
C LEU A 95 -32.02 8.03 -0.36
N THR A 96 -32.67 6.88 -0.12
CA THR A 96 -34.02 6.87 0.43
C THR A 96 -34.09 7.53 1.80
N ALA A 97 -33.14 7.25 2.70
CA ALA A 97 -33.07 7.88 4.00
C ALA A 97 -32.95 9.41 3.90
N LYS A 98 -32.14 9.92 2.96
CA LYS A 98 -31.99 11.36 2.71
C LYS A 98 -33.24 12.05 2.16
N LEU A 99 -34.17 11.31 1.57
CA LEU A 99 -35.41 11.85 1.01
C LEU A 99 -36.56 11.89 2.02
N VAL A 100 -36.47 11.11 3.10
CA VAL A 100 -37.50 11.00 4.14
C VAL A 100 -37.09 11.70 5.45
N ALA A 101 -35.78 11.87 5.69
CA ALA A 101 -35.24 12.68 6.78
C ALA A 101 -35.43 14.18 6.54
#